data_AF-A0A943GXH7-F1
#
_entry.id   AF-A0A943GXH7-F1
#
_cell.length_a   1.000
_cell.length_b   1.000
_cell.length_c   1.000
_cell.angle_alpha   90.00
_cell.angle_beta   90.00
_cell.angle_gamma   90.00
#
_symmetry.space_group_name_H-M   'P 1'
#
loop_
_entity.id
_entity.type
_entity.pdbx_description
1 polymer ?
#
loop_
_entity_poly.entity_id
_entity_poly.type
_entity_poly.pdbx_seq_one_letter_code
_entity_poly.pdbx_strand_id
1 'polypeptide(L)'
;MKNIWKIFQRDMMRIRKNVIALVVIVGISVVPCLYAWFNIAASWDPYSNTGNLKVAVASVDEGYEGSLIPLEINIGDQVLSALRENTQMEWVFTTKDKATAGVKSGKYYAAIVIPKDFSNKMMSVFSENVEKPEITYYSNAKENAIAPKVTDKGASAVQRQVNQVFIETILDTTLTVLQAVSNMTEASGAETIVSNLNTNLNRISGDLSASAGLLQSFSDMTVSAQNLLNSTTEFMQSAQTQSQESKQTFQKSKDSFSDIDSALDAATDNVETALNATQSVYDEMNQTITKAFETQSQ
;
A
#
# COMPACT_ATOMS: atom_id res chain seq x y z
N MET A 1 11.42 45.25 14.76
CA MET A 1 10.08 44.78 14.33
C MET A 1 9.17 45.87 13.74
N LYS A 2 9.09 47.09 14.30
CA LYS A 2 8.18 48.16 13.79
C LYS A 2 8.43 48.60 12.34
N ASN A 3 9.67 48.49 11.84
CA ASN A 3 10.03 48.88 10.47
C ASN A 3 9.60 47.84 9.42
N ILE A 4 9.61 46.55 9.79
CA ILE A 4 9.19 45.46 8.90
C ILE A 4 7.70 45.58 8.57
N TRP A 5 6.88 45.91 9.56
CA TRP A 5 5.44 46.12 9.37
C TRP A 5 5.13 47.33 8.47
N LYS A 6 5.88 48.42 8.62
CA LYS A 6 5.74 49.61 7.75
C LYS A 6 6.12 49.32 6.31
N ILE A 7 7.17 48.52 6.08
CA ILE A 7 7.59 48.09 4.74
C ILE A 7 6.49 47.21 4.13
N PHE A 8 5.98 46.23 4.88
CA PHE A 8 4.89 45.35 4.44
C PHE A 8 3.61 46.12 4.06
N GLN A 9 3.16 47.06 4.89
CA GLN A 9 1.99 47.91 4.56
C GLN A 9 2.21 48.75 3.31
N ARG A 10 3.43 49.31 3.14
CA ARG A 10 3.78 50.12 1.96
C ARG A 10 3.77 49.28 0.68
N ASP A 11 4.29 48.07 0.75
CA ASP A 11 4.35 47.16 -0.40
C ASP A 11 2.95 46.65 -0.77
N MET A 12 2.10 46.33 0.23
CA MET A 12 0.69 45.98 0.02
C MET A 12 -0.11 47.12 -0.65
N MET A 13 0.11 48.38 -0.23
CA MET A 13 -0.52 49.54 -0.86
C MET A 13 -0.05 49.78 -2.30
N ARG A 14 1.22 49.48 -2.60
CA ARG A 14 1.77 49.59 -3.97
C ARG A 14 1.24 48.50 -4.90
N ILE A 15 1.15 47.27 -4.42
CA ILE A 15 0.57 46.13 -5.14
C ILE A 15 -0.88 46.44 -5.54
N ARG A 16 -1.66 47.04 -4.64
CA ARG A 16 -3.07 47.40 -4.90
C ARG A 16 -3.26 48.46 -5.99
N LYS A 17 -2.28 49.34 -6.21
CA LYS A 17 -2.35 50.42 -7.21
C LYS A 17 -1.85 50.00 -8.58
N ASN A 18 -1.14 48.87 -8.68
CA ASN A 18 -0.59 48.36 -9.94
C ASN A 18 -1.33 47.10 -10.38
N VAL A 19 -2.18 47.24 -11.40
CA VAL A 19 -3.00 46.14 -11.94
C VAL A 19 -2.14 44.97 -12.42
N ILE A 20 -0.98 45.22 -13.02
CA ILE A 20 -0.07 44.18 -13.51
C ILE A 20 0.50 43.37 -12.33
N ALA A 21 0.95 44.05 -11.27
CA ALA A 21 1.48 43.39 -10.08
C ALA A 21 0.40 42.54 -9.36
N LEU A 22 -0.84 43.03 -9.34
CA LEU A 22 -1.97 42.32 -8.75
C LEU A 22 -2.31 41.04 -9.52
N VAL A 23 -2.35 41.10 -10.86
CA VAL A 23 -2.59 39.92 -11.71
C VAL A 23 -1.52 38.85 -11.52
N VAL A 24 -0.24 39.24 -11.43
CA VAL A 24 0.88 38.30 -11.21
C VAL A 24 0.78 37.61 -9.84
N ILE A 25 0.46 38.36 -8.78
CA ILE A 25 0.33 37.80 -7.43
C ILE A 25 -0.87 36.85 -7.34
N VAL A 26 -2.00 37.21 -7.97
CA VAL A 26 -3.17 36.33 -8.04
C VAL A 26 -2.82 35.06 -8.83
N GLY A 27 -2.14 35.16 -9.98
CA GLY A 27 -1.72 34.01 -10.77
C GLY A 27 -0.81 33.06 -9.99
N ILE A 28 0.23 33.58 -9.32
CA ILE A 28 1.15 32.79 -8.50
C ILE A 28 0.47 32.16 -7.29
N SER A 29 -0.58 32.78 -6.73
CA SER A 29 -1.31 32.23 -5.58
C SER A 29 -2.37 31.21 -5.99
N VAL A 30 -3.08 31.44 -7.10
CA VAL A 30 -4.19 30.61 -7.53
C VAL A 30 -3.72 29.30 -8.14
N VAL A 31 -2.58 29.27 -8.85
CA VAL A 31 -2.08 28.04 -9.50
C VAL A 31 -1.77 26.93 -8.47
N PRO A 32 -1.00 27.19 -7.38
CA PRO A 32 -0.79 26.20 -6.33
C PRO A 32 -2.07 25.84 -5.58
N CYS A 33 -2.99 26.80 -5.37
CA CYS A 33 -4.27 26.53 -4.70
C CYS A 33 -5.19 25.65 -5.55
N LEU A 34 -5.24 25.85 -6.87
CA LEU A 34 -5.99 24.98 -7.78
C LEU A 34 -5.35 23.59 -7.84
N TYR A 35 -4.03 23.51 -7.92
CA TYR A 35 -3.33 22.22 -7.86
C TYR A 35 -3.62 21.47 -6.56
N ALA A 36 -3.53 22.16 -5.43
CA ALA A 36 -3.87 21.60 -4.12
C ALA A 36 -5.35 21.23 -4.03
N TRP A 37 -6.25 22.07 -4.53
CA TRP A 37 -7.70 21.81 -4.54
C TRP A 37 -8.04 20.56 -5.37
N PHE A 38 -7.49 20.42 -6.58
CA PHE A 38 -7.71 19.23 -7.40
C PHE A 38 -7.11 17.97 -6.76
N ASN A 39 -5.92 18.06 -6.17
CA ASN A 39 -5.31 16.93 -5.46
C ASN A 39 -6.10 16.54 -4.21
N ILE A 40 -6.55 17.52 -3.43
CA ILE A 40 -7.34 17.31 -2.22
C ILE A 40 -8.71 16.76 -2.59
N ALA A 41 -9.42 17.35 -3.55
CA ALA A 41 -10.72 16.84 -4.01
C ALA A 41 -10.62 15.40 -4.54
N ALA A 42 -9.55 15.05 -5.25
CA ALA A 42 -9.31 13.69 -5.73
C ALA A 42 -8.92 12.70 -4.60
N SER A 43 -8.35 13.18 -3.50
CA SER A 43 -7.79 12.34 -2.43
C SER A 43 -8.59 12.34 -1.12
N TRP A 44 -9.49 13.31 -0.92
CA TRP A 44 -10.24 13.50 0.33
C TRP A 44 -11.38 12.49 0.46
N ASP A 45 -11.93 12.05 -0.66
CA ASP A 45 -12.88 10.95 -0.66
C ASP A 45 -12.87 10.18 -1.99
N PRO A 46 -11.85 9.32 -2.23
CA PRO A 46 -11.83 8.44 -3.40
C PRO A 46 -12.98 7.41 -3.38
N TYR A 47 -13.76 7.37 -2.29
CA TYR A 47 -14.82 6.41 -2.02
C TYR A 47 -16.23 7.05 -2.00
N SER A 48 -16.37 8.38 -2.13
CA SER A 48 -17.69 9.07 -2.07
C SER A 48 -18.64 8.59 -3.18
N ASN A 49 -18.07 8.06 -4.27
CA ASN A 49 -18.78 7.42 -5.37
C ASN A 49 -18.76 5.89 -5.33
N THR A 50 -18.12 5.25 -4.35
CA THR A 50 -18.15 3.79 -4.22
C THR A 50 -19.47 3.24 -3.66
N GLY A 51 -20.27 4.08 -2.99
CA GLY A 51 -21.65 3.75 -2.61
C GLY A 51 -22.61 3.55 -3.80
N ASN A 52 -22.20 3.97 -5.01
CA ASN A 52 -22.97 3.82 -6.25
C ASN A 52 -22.43 2.71 -7.17
N LEU A 53 -21.57 1.81 -6.68
CA LEU A 53 -21.05 0.70 -7.49
C LEU A 53 -22.14 -0.36 -7.71
N LYS A 54 -22.89 -0.17 -8.78
CA LYS A 54 -23.91 -1.12 -9.23
C LYS A 54 -23.24 -2.38 -9.76
N VAL A 55 -23.55 -3.50 -9.12
CA VAL A 55 -23.10 -4.82 -9.54
C VAL A 55 -24.27 -5.52 -10.21
N ALA A 56 -24.14 -5.81 -11.51
CA ALA A 56 -25.17 -6.53 -12.23
C ALA A 56 -25.08 -8.03 -11.93
N VAL A 57 -26.21 -8.66 -11.67
CA VAL A 57 -26.28 -10.11 -11.43
C VAL A 57 -27.24 -10.71 -12.44
N ALA A 58 -26.81 -11.77 -13.11
CA ALA A 58 -27.62 -12.54 -14.04
C ALA A 58 -27.43 -14.03 -13.76
N SER A 59 -28.53 -14.77 -13.74
CA SER A 59 -28.49 -16.23 -13.81
C SER A 59 -29.04 -16.68 -15.15
N VAL A 60 -28.37 -17.67 -15.74
CA VAL A 60 -28.92 -18.49 -16.83
C VAL A 60 -29.02 -19.95 -16.40
N ASP A 61 -28.91 -20.23 -15.10
CA ASP A 61 -29.01 -21.56 -14.49
C ASP A 61 -30.38 -22.18 -14.79
N GLU A 62 -30.38 -23.34 -15.43
CA GLU A 62 -31.61 -24.08 -15.76
C GLU A 62 -32.12 -24.88 -14.55
N GLY A 63 -31.31 -24.98 -13.48
CA GLY A 63 -31.63 -25.79 -12.32
C GLY A 63 -31.21 -27.25 -12.50
N TYR A 64 -31.46 -28.02 -11.47
CA TYR A 64 -31.20 -29.45 -11.42
C TYR A 64 -32.54 -30.20 -11.42
N GLU A 65 -32.70 -31.08 -12.41
CA GLU A 65 -33.82 -32.03 -12.49
C GLU A 65 -33.32 -33.44 -12.17
N GLY A 66 -34.08 -34.15 -11.33
CA GLY A 66 -33.64 -35.22 -10.43
C GLY A 66 -33.08 -36.53 -11.01
N SER A 67 -32.03 -36.44 -11.83
CA SER A 67 -31.33 -37.56 -12.45
C SER A 67 -30.49 -38.42 -11.48
N LEU A 68 -30.09 -37.87 -10.33
CA LEU A 68 -29.31 -38.50 -9.25
C LEU A 68 -30.12 -38.54 -7.94
N ILE A 69 -30.80 -37.43 -7.61
CA ILE A 69 -31.70 -37.30 -6.46
C ILE A 69 -33.03 -36.77 -7.01
N PRO A 70 -34.19 -37.37 -6.72
CA PRO A 70 -35.51 -36.96 -7.25
C PRO A 70 -36.00 -35.68 -6.55
N LEU A 71 -35.26 -34.59 -6.76
CA LEU A 71 -35.51 -33.26 -6.26
C LEU A 71 -35.30 -32.28 -7.42
N GLU A 72 -36.22 -31.35 -7.57
CA GLU A 72 -36.07 -30.21 -8.47
C GLU A 72 -35.53 -29.03 -7.65
N ILE A 73 -34.36 -28.52 -8.00
CA ILE A 73 -33.73 -27.43 -7.25
C ILE A 73 -32.94 -26.51 -8.19
N ASN A 74 -33.15 -25.19 -8.07
CA ASN A 74 -32.35 -24.18 -8.76
C ASN A 74 -31.49 -23.42 -7.73
N ILE A 75 -30.21 -23.74 -7.72
CA ILE A 75 -29.21 -23.16 -6.81
C ILE A 75 -28.85 -21.74 -7.27
N GLY A 76 -28.84 -21.47 -8.58
CA GLY A 76 -28.65 -20.11 -9.11
C GLY A 76 -29.71 -19.11 -8.61
N ASP A 77 -30.97 -19.54 -8.49
CA ASP A 77 -32.06 -18.73 -7.94
C ASP A 77 -31.93 -18.49 -6.43
N GLN A 78 -31.40 -19.45 -5.68
CA GLN A 78 -31.07 -19.26 -4.26
C GLN A 78 -29.96 -18.22 -4.11
N VAL A 79 -28.91 -18.29 -4.93
CA VAL A 79 -27.83 -17.29 -4.95
C VAL A 79 -28.37 -15.90 -5.32
N LEU A 80 -29.24 -15.81 -6.33
CA LEU A 80 -29.90 -14.55 -6.69
C LEU A 80 -30.71 -13.97 -5.52
N SER A 81 -31.42 -14.82 -4.78
CA SER A 81 -32.25 -14.41 -3.64
C SER A 81 -31.39 -13.94 -2.47
N ALA A 82 -30.33 -14.67 -2.12
CA ALA A 82 -29.38 -14.26 -1.08
C ALA A 82 -28.68 -12.94 -1.42
N LEU A 83 -28.32 -12.74 -2.70
CA LEU A 83 -27.78 -11.46 -3.16
C LEU A 83 -28.81 -10.32 -3.08
N ARG A 84 -30.11 -10.58 -3.28
CA ARG A 84 -31.17 -9.56 -3.09
C ARG A 84 -31.30 -9.12 -1.64
N GLU A 85 -31.16 -10.04 -0.71
CA GLU A 85 -31.25 -9.75 0.73
C GLU A 85 -30.03 -9.01 1.27
N ASN A 86 -28.90 -9.10 0.58
CA ASN A 86 -27.70 -8.36 0.94
C ASN A 86 -27.85 -6.85 0.66
N THR A 87 -27.98 -6.05 1.71
CA THR A 87 -28.12 -4.59 1.65
C THR A 87 -26.81 -3.82 1.59
N GLN A 88 -25.67 -4.51 1.62
CA GLN A 88 -24.35 -3.88 1.64
C GLN A 88 -23.92 -3.39 0.26
N MET A 89 -24.59 -3.82 -0.81
CA MET A 89 -24.28 -3.45 -2.19
C MET A 89 -25.55 -3.18 -3.01
N GLU A 90 -25.44 -2.32 -4.03
CA GLU A 90 -26.54 -2.02 -4.93
C GLU A 90 -26.58 -3.05 -6.08
N TRP A 91 -27.28 -4.17 -5.84
CA TRP A 91 -27.43 -5.26 -6.80
C TRP A 91 -28.44 -4.93 -7.90
N VAL A 92 -28.06 -5.13 -9.17
CA VAL A 92 -28.93 -4.94 -10.32
C VAL A 92 -29.16 -6.26 -11.03
N PHE A 93 -30.31 -6.88 -10.74
CA PHE A 93 -30.70 -8.15 -11.37
C PHE A 93 -31.16 -7.92 -12.80
N THR A 94 -30.53 -8.59 -13.76
CA THR A 94 -30.78 -8.40 -15.18
C THR A 94 -30.42 -9.65 -15.99
N THR A 95 -30.62 -9.60 -17.31
CA THR A 95 -30.25 -10.68 -18.23
C THR A 95 -28.74 -10.67 -18.51
N LYS A 96 -28.13 -11.83 -18.81
CA LYS A 96 -26.71 -11.96 -19.17
C LYS A 96 -26.22 -10.91 -20.18
N ASP A 97 -26.99 -10.67 -21.24
CA ASP A 97 -26.61 -9.71 -22.28
C ASP A 97 -26.60 -8.27 -21.77
N LYS A 98 -27.61 -7.88 -20.99
CA LYS A 98 -27.67 -6.56 -20.34
C LYS A 98 -26.59 -6.40 -19.26
N ALA A 99 -26.27 -7.45 -18.51
CA ALA A 99 -25.23 -7.43 -17.49
C ALA A 99 -23.86 -7.18 -18.14
N THR A 100 -23.52 -7.96 -19.17
CA THR A 100 -22.25 -7.83 -19.90
C THR A 100 -22.16 -6.53 -20.71
N ALA A 101 -23.23 -6.11 -21.39
CA ALA A 101 -23.28 -4.83 -22.10
C ALA A 101 -23.20 -3.64 -21.13
N GLY A 102 -23.81 -3.74 -19.96
CA GLY A 102 -23.77 -2.71 -18.92
C GLY A 102 -22.37 -2.55 -18.32
N VAL A 103 -21.61 -3.64 -18.15
CA VAL A 103 -20.19 -3.55 -17.78
C VAL A 103 -19.38 -2.90 -18.91
N LYS A 104 -19.55 -3.35 -20.16
CA LYS A 104 -18.83 -2.78 -21.33
C LYS A 104 -19.08 -1.28 -21.52
N SER A 105 -20.28 -0.80 -21.21
CA SER A 105 -20.69 0.59 -21.35
C SER A 105 -20.39 1.46 -20.12
N GLY A 106 -19.85 0.88 -19.03
CA GLY A 106 -19.59 1.61 -17.78
C GLY A 106 -20.83 1.85 -16.91
N LYS A 107 -22.00 1.36 -17.34
CA LYS A 107 -23.24 1.44 -16.56
C LYS A 107 -23.17 0.60 -15.26
N TYR A 108 -22.44 -0.51 -15.30
CA TYR A 108 -22.17 -1.35 -14.14
C TYR A 108 -20.67 -1.45 -13.92
N TYR A 109 -20.26 -1.45 -12.66
CA TYR A 109 -18.86 -1.65 -12.29
C TYR A 109 -18.41 -3.08 -12.59
N ALA A 110 -19.26 -4.03 -12.21
CA ALA A 110 -19.04 -5.44 -12.41
C ALA A 110 -20.34 -6.16 -12.76
N ALA A 111 -20.21 -7.33 -13.38
CA ALA A 111 -21.30 -8.26 -13.60
C ALA A 111 -20.91 -9.67 -13.19
N ILE A 112 -21.85 -10.36 -12.56
CA ILE A 112 -21.75 -11.75 -12.15
C ILE A 112 -22.75 -12.54 -12.98
N VAL A 113 -22.28 -13.57 -13.68
CA VAL A 113 -23.12 -14.43 -14.51
C VAL A 113 -23.00 -15.87 -14.03
N ILE A 114 -24.09 -16.40 -13.49
CA ILE A 114 -24.23 -17.81 -13.12
C ILE A 114 -24.57 -18.61 -14.39
N PRO A 115 -23.75 -19.59 -14.79
CA PRO A 115 -23.93 -20.34 -16.02
C PRO A 115 -25.08 -21.35 -15.92
N LYS A 116 -25.47 -21.92 -17.08
CA LYS A 116 -26.67 -22.76 -17.21
C LYS A 116 -26.60 -24.10 -16.50
N ASP A 117 -25.39 -24.61 -16.34
CA ASP A 117 -25.06 -25.92 -15.78
C ASP A 117 -24.68 -25.81 -14.29
N PHE A 118 -24.88 -24.65 -13.68
CA PHE A 118 -24.42 -24.35 -12.35
C PHE A 118 -25.04 -25.28 -11.30
N SER A 119 -26.37 -25.42 -11.28
CA SER A 119 -27.05 -26.34 -10.37
C SER A 119 -26.65 -27.80 -10.59
N ASN A 120 -26.47 -28.23 -11.84
CA ASN A 120 -26.03 -29.59 -12.16
C ASN A 120 -24.61 -29.88 -11.65
N LYS A 121 -23.68 -28.95 -11.86
CA LYS A 121 -22.29 -29.06 -11.38
C LYS A 121 -22.22 -29.08 -9.85
N MET A 122 -23.03 -28.26 -9.19
CA MET A 122 -23.15 -28.29 -7.73
C MET A 122 -23.64 -29.65 -7.22
N MET A 123 -24.66 -30.24 -7.86
CA MET A 123 -25.22 -31.54 -7.48
C MET A 123 -24.30 -32.73 -7.81
N SER A 124 -23.26 -32.53 -8.63
CA SER A 124 -22.27 -33.57 -8.94
C SER A 124 -21.51 -34.09 -7.71
N VAL A 125 -21.51 -33.37 -6.57
CA VAL A 125 -20.90 -33.81 -5.31
C VAL A 125 -21.50 -35.11 -4.77
N PHE A 126 -22.74 -35.43 -5.17
CA PHE A 126 -23.45 -36.67 -4.83
C PHE A 126 -23.14 -37.82 -5.81
N SER A 127 -22.36 -37.56 -6.85
CA SER A 127 -21.94 -38.53 -7.88
C SER A 127 -20.47 -38.94 -7.73
N GLU A 128 -20.05 -39.94 -8.50
CA GLU A 128 -18.64 -40.35 -8.57
C GLU A 128 -17.75 -39.30 -9.26
N ASN A 129 -18.30 -38.57 -10.23
CA ASN A 129 -17.58 -37.57 -11.01
C ASN A 129 -17.96 -36.16 -10.56
N VAL A 130 -17.21 -35.63 -9.60
CA VAL A 130 -17.39 -34.25 -9.12
C VAL A 130 -16.91 -33.26 -10.18
N GLU A 131 -17.83 -32.42 -10.63
CA GLU A 131 -17.56 -31.27 -11.46
C GLU A 131 -17.43 -30.00 -10.63
N LYS A 132 -16.55 -29.09 -11.06
CA LYS A 132 -16.36 -27.79 -10.38
C LYS A 132 -17.37 -26.78 -10.91
N PRO A 133 -18.26 -26.24 -10.06
CA PRO A 133 -19.16 -25.16 -10.44
C PRO A 133 -18.34 -23.87 -10.63
N GLU A 134 -18.58 -23.16 -11.73
CA GLU A 134 -17.89 -21.92 -12.08
C GLU A 134 -18.88 -20.77 -12.21
N ILE A 135 -18.42 -19.55 -11.93
CA ILE A 135 -19.17 -18.32 -12.18
C ILE A 135 -18.29 -17.39 -13.02
N THR A 136 -18.90 -16.67 -13.95
CA THR A 136 -18.17 -15.68 -14.74
C THR A 136 -18.29 -14.29 -14.10
N TYR A 137 -17.15 -13.70 -13.77
CA TYR A 137 -17.05 -12.32 -13.29
C TYR A 137 -16.52 -11.41 -14.40
N TYR A 138 -17.28 -10.37 -14.72
CA TYR A 138 -16.90 -9.32 -15.67
C TYR A 138 -16.65 -8.02 -14.90
N SER A 139 -15.52 -7.36 -15.12
CA SER A 139 -15.21 -6.06 -14.54
C SER A 139 -14.89 -5.04 -15.64
N ASN A 140 -15.24 -3.77 -15.40
CA ASN A 140 -14.85 -2.67 -16.27
C ASN A 140 -13.66 -1.90 -15.66
N ALA A 141 -12.45 -2.26 -16.07
CA ALA A 141 -11.21 -1.61 -15.64
C ALA A 141 -10.88 -0.29 -16.38
N LYS A 142 -11.74 0.19 -17.30
CA LYS A 142 -11.40 1.30 -18.22
C LYS A 142 -11.76 2.71 -17.74
N GLU A 143 -12.45 2.90 -16.62
CA GLU A 143 -12.85 4.25 -16.20
C GLU A 143 -11.82 5.03 -15.34
N ASN A 144 -10.67 4.47 -14.95
CA ASN A 144 -9.58 5.29 -14.42
C ASN A 144 -8.20 4.61 -14.39
N ALA A 145 -7.18 5.26 -14.97
CA ALA A 145 -5.81 4.74 -15.06
C ALA A 145 -4.95 4.94 -13.77
N ILE A 146 -5.45 5.70 -12.79
CA ILE A 146 -4.80 5.96 -11.49
C ILE A 146 -5.43 5.12 -10.35
N ALA A 147 -6.58 4.48 -10.63
CA ALA A 147 -7.38 3.67 -9.73
C ALA A 147 -6.87 2.26 -9.34
N PRO A 148 -5.92 1.57 -10.02
CA PRO A 148 -5.69 0.14 -9.80
C PRO A 148 -5.52 -0.25 -8.33
N LYS A 149 -4.69 0.44 -7.55
CA LYS A 149 -4.39 0.03 -6.15
C LYS A 149 -5.49 0.34 -5.12
N VAL A 150 -6.41 1.27 -5.41
CA VAL A 150 -7.50 1.66 -4.49
C VAL A 150 -8.80 0.96 -4.91
N THR A 151 -9.04 0.86 -6.21
CA THR A 151 -10.17 0.16 -6.82
C THR A 151 -10.02 -1.36 -6.75
N ASP A 152 -8.80 -1.90 -6.73
CA ASP A 152 -8.58 -3.33 -6.43
C ASP A 152 -9.09 -3.70 -5.04
N LYS A 153 -9.03 -2.81 -4.05
CA LYS A 153 -9.62 -3.07 -2.73
C LYS A 153 -11.15 -3.10 -2.78
N GLY A 154 -11.77 -2.24 -3.58
CA GLY A 154 -13.22 -2.22 -3.81
C GLY A 154 -13.72 -3.42 -4.59
N ALA A 155 -13.08 -3.75 -5.72
CA ALA A 155 -13.35 -5.00 -6.47
C ALA A 155 -13.09 -6.25 -5.61
N SER A 156 -12.02 -6.27 -4.82
CA SER A 156 -11.73 -7.39 -3.92
C SER A 156 -12.71 -7.46 -2.75
N ALA A 157 -13.29 -6.35 -2.32
CA ALA A 157 -14.36 -6.33 -1.32
C ALA A 157 -15.68 -6.83 -1.91
N VAL A 158 -16.04 -6.40 -3.13
CA VAL A 158 -17.17 -6.92 -3.90
C VAL A 158 -17.00 -8.42 -4.13
N GLN A 159 -15.86 -8.85 -4.65
CA GLN A 159 -15.57 -10.26 -4.88
C GLN A 159 -15.61 -11.07 -3.58
N ARG A 160 -15.05 -10.56 -2.46
CA ARG A 160 -15.13 -11.23 -1.16
C ARG A 160 -16.56 -11.34 -0.65
N GLN A 161 -17.35 -10.27 -0.75
CA GLN A 161 -18.75 -10.26 -0.30
C GLN A 161 -19.61 -11.21 -1.15
N VAL A 162 -19.44 -11.18 -2.47
CA VAL A 162 -20.08 -12.12 -3.40
C VAL A 162 -19.68 -13.54 -3.06
N ASN A 163 -18.38 -13.81 -2.89
CA ASN A 163 -17.90 -15.13 -2.53
C ASN A 163 -18.46 -15.61 -1.19
N GLN A 164 -18.57 -14.73 -0.19
CA GLN A 164 -19.12 -15.09 1.12
C GLN A 164 -20.60 -15.45 1.03
N VAL A 165 -21.43 -14.57 0.47
CA VAL A 165 -22.88 -14.83 0.29
C VAL A 165 -23.10 -16.10 -0.53
N PHE A 166 -22.28 -16.28 -1.55
CA PHE A 166 -22.31 -17.45 -2.41
C PHE A 166 -21.92 -18.75 -1.69
N ILE A 167 -20.82 -18.75 -0.94
CA ILE A 167 -20.38 -19.89 -0.14
C ILE A 167 -21.42 -20.23 0.92
N GLU A 168 -21.96 -19.23 1.63
CA GLU A 168 -23.01 -19.42 2.63
C GLU A 168 -24.27 -20.05 2.02
N THR A 169 -24.73 -19.53 0.87
CA THR A 169 -25.88 -20.09 0.15
C THR A 169 -25.62 -21.54 -0.26
N ILE A 170 -24.44 -21.82 -0.85
CA ILE A 170 -24.05 -23.19 -1.22
C ILE A 170 -24.09 -24.13 -0.03
N LEU A 171 -23.54 -23.71 1.12
CA LEU A 171 -23.51 -24.53 2.32
C LEU A 171 -24.93 -24.83 2.81
N ASP A 172 -25.81 -23.84 2.82
CA ASP A 172 -27.21 -24.01 3.24
C ASP A 172 -28.01 -24.91 2.28
N THR A 173 -27.85 -24.69 0.97
CA THR A 173 -28.45 -25.55 -0.06
C THR A 173 -27.94 -26.99 0.05
N THR A 174 -26.64 -27.17 0.27
CA THR A 174 -26.02 -28.50 0.43
C THR A 174 -26.56 -29.18 1.68
N LEU A 175 -26.65 -28.49 2.81
CA LEU A 175 -27.23 -29.02 4.05
C LEU A 175 -28.71 -29.41 3.88
N THR A 176 -29.48 -28.63 3.13
CA THR A 176 -30.87 -28.94 2.81
C THR A 176 -30.99 -30.21 1.96
N VAL A 177 -30.15 -30.34 0.93
CA VAL A 177 -30.11 -31.55 0.10
C VAL A 177 -29.63 -32.76 0.91
N LEU A 178 -28.66 -32.59 1.81
CA LEU A 178 -28.19 -33.64 2.71
C LEU A 178 -29.29 -34.15 3.63
N GLN A 179 -30.10 -33.26 4.19
CA GLN A 179 -31.26 -33.64 5.00
C GLN A 179 -32.30 -34.39 4.16
N ALA A 180 -32.55 -33.95 2.92
CA ALA A 180 -33.46 -34.65 2.01
C ALA A 180 -32.96 -36.08 1.70
N VAL A 181 -31.66 -36.25 1.39
CA VAL A 181 -31.05 -37.56 1.10
C VAL A 181 -31.01 -38.46 2.34
N SER A 182 -30.71 -37.92 3.53
CA SER A 182 -30.73 -38.69 4.78
C SER A 182 -32.12 -39.26 5.07
N ASN A 183 -33.19 -38.53 4.73
CA ASN A 183 -34.57 -38.98 4.87
C ASN A 183 -34.98 -40.01 3.80
N MET A 184 -34.21 -40.15 2.71
CA MET A 184 -34.44 -41.11 1.63
C MET A 184 -33.75 -42.47 1.84
N THR A 185 -33.11 -42.71 2.99
CA THR A 185 -32.29 -43.90 3.29
C THR A 185 -33.02 -45.24 3.23
N GLU A 186 -34.34 -45.26 3.06
CA GLU A 186 -35.12 -46.48 2.79
C GLU A 186 -35.16 -46.87 1.29
N ALA A 187 -34.65 -46.02 0.38
CA ALA A 187 -34.67 -46.26 -1.06
C ALA A 187 -33.38 -46.94 -1.58
N SER A 188 -33.54 -47.94 -2.45
CA SER A 188 -32.44 -48.61 -3.15
C SER A 188 -31.58 -47.60 -3.93
N GLY A 189 -30.33 -47.38 -3.50
CA GLY A 189 -29.38 -46.43 -4.11
C GLY A 189 -28.86 -45.33 -3.17
N ALA A 190 -29.51 -45.12 -2.01
CA ALA A 190 -29.09 -44.11 -1.03
C ALA A 190 -27.69 -44.37 -0.46
N GLU A 191 -27.30 -45.63 -0.26
CA GLU A 191 -25.96 -45.99 0.26
C GLU A 191 -24.82 -45.50 -0.65
N THR A 192 -24.98 -45.63 -1.98
CA THR A 192 -23.99 -45.16 -2.95
C THR A 192 -23.88 -43.64 -2.96
N ILE A 193 -25.01 -42.94 -2.90
CA ILE A 193 -25.07 -41.47 -2.84
C ILE A 193 -24.37 -40.96 -1.56
N VAL A 194 -24.67 -41.56 -0.41
CA VAL A 194 -24.05 -41.20 0.88
C VAL A 194 -22.55 -41.52 0.89
N SER A 195 -22.14 -42.64 0.29
CA SER A 195 -20.72 -43.03 0.21
C SER A 195 -19.90 -42.10 -0.69
N ASN A 196 -20.45 -41.74 -1.86
CA ASN A 196 -19.84 -40.77 -2.77
C ASN A 196 -19.68 -39.41 -2.10
N LEU A 197 -20.75 -38.93 -1.48
CA LEU A 197 -20.74 -37.70 -0.71
C LEU A 197 -19.66 -37.72 0.39
N ASN A 198 -19.60 -38.76 1.22
CA ASN A 198 -18.62 -38.84 2.30
C ASN A 198 -17.18 -38.83 1.76
N THR A 199 -16.94 -39.55 0.66
CA THR A 199 -15.63 -39.56 -0.02
C THR A 199 -15.28 -38.17 -0.54
N ASN A 200 -16.23 -37.49 -1.18
CA ASN A 200 -16.04 -36.17 -1.76
C ASN A 200 -15.84 -35.09 -0.67
N LEU A 201 -16.59 -35.16 0.44
CA LEU A 201 -16.41 -34.27 1.59
C LEU A 201 -15.06 -34.45 2.27
N ASN A 202 -14.57 -35.69 2.41
CA ASN A 202 -13.23 -35.94 2.95
C ASN A 202 -12.13 -35.37 2.04
N ARG A 203 -12.29 -35.46 0.71
CA ARG A 203 -11.39 -34.80 -0.25
C ARG A 203 -11.40 -33.28 -0.10
N ILE A 204 -12.59 -32.67 -0.06
CA ILE A 204 -12.74 -31.22 0.12
C ILE A 204 -12.10 -30.77 1.44
N SER A 205 -12.32 -31.52 2.54
CA SER A 205 -11.71 -31.23 3.83
C SER A 205 -10.18 -31.32 3.77
N GLY A 206 -9.63 -32.30 3.06
CA GLY A 206 -8.18 -32.42 2.82
C GLY A 206 -7.62 -31.23 2.05
N ASP A 207 -8.27 -30.84 0.95
CA ASP A 207 -7.89 -29.71 0.11
C ASP A 207 -7.97 -28.38 0.88
N LEU A 208 -9.01 -28.20 1.71
CA LEU A 208 -9.18 -27.01 2.54
C LEU A 208 -8.11 -26.92 3.63
N SER A 209 -7.77 -28.06 4.27
CA SER A 209 -6.68 -28.13 5.24
C SER A 209 -5.31 -27.80 4.61
N ALA A 210 -5.04 -28.35 3.43
CA ALA A 210 -3.84 -28.01 2.66
C ALA A 210 -3.80 -26.52 2.30
N SER A 211 -4.93 -25.96 1.87
CA SER A 211 -5.07 -24.53 1.56
C SER A 211 -4.87 -23.64 2.80
N ALA A 212 -5.39 -24.04 3.96
CA ALA A 212 -5.16 -23.35 5.22
C ALA A 212 -3.66 -23.39 5.62
N GLY A 213 -2.98 -24.51 5.42
CA GLY A 213 -1.53 -24.63 5.62
C GLY A 213 -0.73 -23.72 4.69
N LEU A 214 -1.14 -23.59 3.42
CA LEU A 214 -0.55 -22.64 2.47
C LEU A 214 -0.78 -21.19 2.90
N LEU A 215 -1.98 -20.84 3.34
CA LEU A 215 -2.30 -19.50 3.86
C LEU A 215 -1.48 -19.16 5.11
N GLN A 216 -1.32 -20.12 6.02
CA GLN A 216 -0.44 -19.95 7.18
C GLN A 216 1.00 -19.70 6.75
N SER A 217 1.51 -20.48 5.80
CA SER A 217 2.87 -20.30 5.27
C SER A 217 3.05 -18.91 4.61
N PHE A 218 2.04 -18.43 3.88
CA PHE A 218 2.04 -17.06 3.34
C PHE A 218 2.02 -15.99 4.44
N SER A 219 1.25 -16.21 5.50
CA SER A 219 1.22 -15.34 6.67
C SER A 219 2.60 -15.28 7.33
N ASP A 220 3.23 -16.43 7.57
CA ASP A 220 4.56 -16.53 8.18
C ASP A 220 5.63 -15.86 7.30
N MET A 221 5.54 -16.02 5.97
CA MET A 221 6.40 -15.33 5.02
C MET A 221 6.20 -13.80 5.06
N THR A 222 4.96 -13.34 5.21
CA THR A 222 4.64 -11.90 5.34
C THR A 222 5.23 -11.31 6.62
N VAL A 223 5.08 -12.03 7.74
CA VAL A 223 5.71 -11.66 9.02
C VAL A 223 7.23 -11.64 8.90
N SER A 224 7.82 -12.63 8.22
CA SER A 224 9.27 -12.69 7.99
C SER A 224 9.76 -11.52 7.13
N ALA A 225 9.02 -11.16 6.07
CA ALA A 225 9.33 -9.99 5.25
C ALA A 225 9.26 -8.70 6.08
N GLN A 226 8.28 -8.58 6.98
CA GLN A 226 8.18 -7.44 7.89
C GLN A 226 9.35 -7.36 8.87
N ASN A 227 9.76 -8.50 9.43
CA ASN A 227 10.94 -8.56 10.30
C ASN A 227 12.22 -8.14 9.54
N LEU A 228 12.40 -8.62 8.29
CA LEU A 228 13.53 -8.22 7.45
C LEU A 228 13.53 -6.71 7.17
N LEU A 229 12.37 -6.11 6.90
CA LEU A 229 12.24 -4.66 6.72
C LEU A 229 12.60 -3.89 8.00
N ASN A 230 12.17 -4.37 9.17
CA ASN A 230 12.52 -3.77 10.45
C ASN A 230 14.04 -3.86 10.69
N SER A 231 14.65 -5.03 10.53
CA SER A 231 16.11 -5.20 10.67
C SER A 231 16.90 -4.36 9.67
N THR A 232 16.40 -4.21 8.43
CA THR A 232 17.03 -3.33 7.44
C THR A 232 16.95 -1.87 7.87
N THR A 233 15.83 -1.45 8.46
CA THR A 233 15.63 -0.10 8.99
C THR A 233 16.58 0.17 10.16
N GLU A 234 16.69 -0.77 11.10
CA GLU A 234 17.63 -0.69 12.23
C GLU A 234 19.09 -0.62 11.75
N PHE A 235 19.49 -1.49 10.81
CA PHE A 235 20.82 -1.45 10.22
C PHE A 235 21.13 -0.10 9.57
N MET A 236 20.17 0.46 8.83
CA MET A 236 20.35 1.76 8.17
C MET A 236 20.48 2.90 9.19
N GLN A 237 19.74 2.85 10.31
CA GLN A 237 19.92 3.79 11.42
C GLN A 237 21.28 3.66 12.08
N SER A 238 21.74 2.43 12.35
CA SER A 238 23.08 2.18 12.90
C SER A 238 24.18 2.67 11.96
N ALA A 239 24.06 2.41 10.66
CA ALA A 239 25.01 2.90 9.65
C ALA A 239 25.02 4.44 9.59
N GLN A 240 23.87 5.08 9.70
CA GLN A 240 23.76 6.54 9.75
C GLN A 240 24.44 7.11 11.01
N THR A 241 24.18 6.54 12.19
CA THR A 241 24.83 6.96 13.45
C THR A 241 26.34 6.79 13.36
N GLN A 242 26.82 5.62 12.91
CA GLN A 242 28.25 5.37 12.76
C GLN A 242 28.90 6.36 11.79
N SER A 243 28.23 6.68 10.68
CA SER A 243 28.71 7.69 9.73
C SER A 243 28.81 9.09 10.36
N GLN A 244 27.84 9.48 11.20
CA GLN A 244 27.89 10.76 11.92
C GLN A 244 29.02 10.78 12.96
N GLU A 245 29.22 9.71 13.71
CA GLU A 245 30.33 9.58 14.65
C GLU A 245 31.68 9.62 13.94
N SER A 246 31.83 8.91 12.81
CA SER A 246 33.05 8.96 12.00
C SER A 246 33.31 10.37 11.47
N LYS A 247 32.27 11.10 11.05
CA LYS A 247 32.39 12.51 10.64
C LYS A 247 32.86 13.40 11.79
N GLN A 248 32.31 13.22 13.00
CA GLN A 248 32.74 13.97 14.19
C GLN A 248 34.19 13.66 14.55
N THR A 249 34.61 12.40 14.52
CA THR A 249 36.00 12.00 14.76
C THR A 249 36.94 12.62 13.73
N PHE A 250 36.57 12.62 12.46
CA PHE A 250 37.37 13.26 11.41
C PHE A 250 37.50 14.78 11.62
N GLN A 251 36.42 15.45 12.05
CA GLN A 251 36.45 16.87 12.41
C GLN A 251 37.39 17.12 13.59
N LYS A 252 37.28 16.33 14.67
CA LYS A 252 38.19 16.42 15.83
C LYS A 252 39.65 16.20 15.42
N SER A 253 39.93 15.21 14.57
CA SER A 253 41.28 14.99 14.04
C SER A 253 41.79 16.19 13.25
N LYS A 254 40.95 16.79 12.41
CA LYS A 254 41.30 18.02 11.68
C LYS A 254 41.64 19.16 12.64
N ASP A 255 40.83 19.36 13.67
CA ASP A 255 41.07 20.41 14.69
C ASP A 255 42.39 20.14 15.42
N SER A 256 42.66 18.90 15.83
CA SER A 256 43.94 18.52 16.45
C SER A 256 45.15 18.77 15.54
N PHE A 257 45.04 18.55 14.22
CA PHE A 257 46.12 18.90 13.30
C PHE A 257 46.33 20.42 13.20
N SER A 258 45.26 21.21 13.22
CA SER A 258 45.34 22.68 13.25
C SER A 258 45.99 23.20 14.54
N ASP A 259 45.69 22.56 15.68
CA ASP A 259 46.31 22.89 16.96
C ASP A 259 47.81 22.55 16.96
N ILE A 260 48.19 21.40 16.37
CA ILE A 260 49.59 21.01 16.19
C ILE A 260 50.32 22.02 15.29
N ASP A 261 49.71 22.41 14.18
CA ASP A 261 50.25 23.42 13.24
C ASP A 261 50.50 24.75 13.97
N SER A 262 49.51 25.23 14.71
CA SER A 262 49.63 26.46 15.51
C SER A 262 50.70 26.35 16.61
N ALA A 263 50.84 25.19 17.25
CA ALA A 263 51.88 24.96 18.25
C ALA A 263 53.28 24.91 17.61
N LEU A 264 53.39 24.41 16.37
CA LEU A 264 54.63 24.40 15.60
C LEU A 264 55.04 25.81 15.18
N ASP A 265 54.09 26.63 14.73
CA ASP A 265 54.29 28.06 14.43
C ASP A 265 54.76 28.81 15.68
N ALA A 266 54.07 28.63 16.82
CA ALA A 266 54.46 29.26 18.07
C ALA A 266 55.85 28.80 18.55
N ALA A 267 56.19 27.53 18.37
CA ALA A 267 57.53 27.03 18.67
C ALA A 267 58.59 27.68 17.76
N THR A 268 58.27 27.86 16.48
CA THR A 268 59.14 28.50 15.48
C THR A 268 59.35 29.97 15.81
N ASP A 269 58.30 30.73 16.14
CA ASP A 269 58.36 32.12 16.59
C ASP A 269 59.20 32.28 17.87
N ASN A 270 59.06 31.34 18.82
CA ASN A 270 59.85 31.33 20.04
C ASN A 270 61.33 31.09 19.76
N VAL A 271 61.66 30.19 18.83
CA VAL A 271 63.04 29.94 18.39
C VAL A 271 63.60 31.18 17.69
N GLU A 272 62.84 31.79 16.77
CA GLU A 272 63.24 33.03 16.10
C GLU A 272 63.49 34.17 17.10
N THR A 273 62.59 34.34 18.08
CA THR A 273 62.73 35.33 19.15
C THR A 273 64.00 35.09 19.97
N ALA A 274 64.29 33.83 20.35
CA ALA A 274 65.49 33.48 21.10
C ALA A 274 66.78 33.71 20.28
N LEU A 275 66.76 33.41 18.98
CA LEU A 275 67.88 33.68 18.07
C LEU A 275 68.13 35.19 17.93
N ASN A 276 67.09 35.99 17.72
CA ASN A 276 67.17 37.45 17.65
C ASN A 276 67.69 38.07 18.95
N ALA A 277 67.22 37.59 20.10
CA ALA A 277 67.72 38.02 21.41
C ALA A 277 69.22 37.69 21.57
N THR A 278 69.63 36.50 21.12
CA THR A 278 71.04 36.09 21.14
C THR A 278 71.90 36.99 20.25
N GLN A 279 71.42 37.31 19.05
CA GLN A 279 72.10 38.25 18.15
C GLN A 279 72.27 39.64 18.80
N SER A 280 71.23 40.17 19.43
CA SER A 280 71.29 41.47 20.13
C SER A 280 72.35 41.50 21.23
N VAL A 281 72.49 40.41 21.99
CA VAL A 281 73.55 40.28 23.02
C VAL A 281 74.94 40.32 22.38
N TYR A 282 75.14 39.64 21.25
CA TYR A 282 76.42 39.70 20.52
C TYR A 282 76.73 41.11 20.02
N ASP A 283 75.74 41.84 19.50
CA ASP A 283 75.91 43.22 19.04
C ASP A 283 76.26 44.18 20.20
N GLU A 284 75.58 44.04 21.36
CA GLU A 284 75.90 44.80 22.57
C GLU A 284 77.32 44.50 23.11
N MET A 285 77.71 43.23 23.10
CA MET A 285 79.08 42.82 23.46
C MET A 285 80.09 43.47 22.53
N ASN A 286 79.85 43.45 21.21
CA ASN A 286 80.74 44.05 20.22
C ASN A 286 80.86 45.57 20.44
N GLN A 287 79.75 46.29 20.63
CA GLN A 287 79.76 47.72 20.93
C GLN A 287 80.51 48.04 22.24
N THR A 288 80.36 47.20 23.27
CA THR A 288 81.06 47.38 24.54
C THR A 288 82.56 47.23 24.37
N ILE A 289 83.00 46.23 23.59
CA ILE A 289 84.40 46.03 23.24
C ILE A 289 84.93 47.24 22.46
N THR A 290 84.22 47.72 21.44
CA THR A 290 84.61 48.90 20.67
C THR A 290 84.75 50.14 21.56
N LYS A 291 83.78 50.43 22.43
CA LYS A 291 83.84 51.56 23.38
C LYS A 291 85.04 51.44 24.33
N ALA A 292 85.34 50.25 24.83
CA ALA A 292 86.49 50.04 25.70
C ALA A 292 87.82 50.37 24.99
N PHE A 293 87.94 50.01 23.71
CA PHE A 293 89.11 50.37 22.89
C PHE A 293 89.18 51.87 22.58
N GLU A 294 88.06 52.52 22.24
CA GLU A 294 88.01 53.98 22.01
C GLU A 294 88.41 54.76 23.27
N THR A 295 87.97 54.31 24.46
CA THR A 295 88.28 54.97 25.75
C THR A 295 89.76 54.84 26.15
N GLN A 296 90.48 53.83 25.65
CA GLN A 296 91.94 53.70 25.85
C GLN A 296 92.78 54.58 24.90
N SER A 297 92.15 55.18 23.88
CA SER A 297 92.85 55.94 22.83
C SER A 297 92.81 57.48 23.00
N GLN A 298 92.25 57.99 24.10
CA GLN A 298 92.36 59.39 24.56
C GLN A 298 93.33 59.54 25.72
#